data_AF-A0A453G7T1-F1
#
_entry.id   AF-A0A453G7T1-F1
#
_cell.length_a   1.000
_cell.length_b   1.000
_cell.length_c   1.000
_cell.angle_alpha   90.00
_cell.angle_beta   90.00
_cell.angle_gamma   90.00
#
_symmetry.space_group_name_H-M   'P 1'
#
loop_
_entity.id
_entity.type
_entity.pdbx_description
1 polymer ?
#
loop_
_entity_poly.entity_id
_entity_poly.type
_entity_poly.pdbx_seq_one_letter_code
_entity_poly.pdbx_strand_id
1 'polypeptide(L)'
;GVQGVAGGDRPEDPSKQNLAQVTGSIQKTLGLLHQLNLNVSSFSSASQLPLLQRLNALVAELDTMQKLADGCNIQVPMEVVNLIDDGKNPDEFTRDVLNSCIAKNQITKGKTDAFKVRMACIVVESVEKFVYEPIE
;
A
#
# COMPACT_ATOMS: atom_id res chain seq x y z
N GLY A 1 -35.01 18.77 -2.34
CA GLY A 1 -34.04 19.32 -1.38
C GLY A 1 -32.85 18.40 -1.33
N VAL A 2 -31.72 18.82 -1.88
CA VAL A 2 -30.46 18.07 -1.79
C VAL A 2 -29.61 18.86 -0.80
N GLN A 3 -29.56 18.36 0.42
CA GLN A 3 -28.78 18.96 1.50
C GLN A 3 -27.32 18.56 1.29
N GLY A 4 -26.49 19.54 0.95
CA GLY A 4 -25.05 19.38 0.89
C GLY A 4 -24.52 18.99 2.26
N VAL A 5 -23.85 17.84 2.34
CA VAL A 5 -23.15 17.41 3.55
C VAL A 5 -21.83 18.19 3.57
N ALA A 6 -21.75 19.12 4.52
CA ALA A 6 -20.55 19.87 4.85
C ALA A 6 -19.40 18.91 5.18
N GLY A 7 -18.22 19.17 4.62
CA GLY A 7 -16.98 18.52 4.98
C GLY A 7 -16.65 18.80 6.44
N GLY A 8 -17.00 17.84 7.31
CA GLY A 8 -16.52 17.80 8.67
C GLY A 8 -15.10 17.23 8.69
N ASP A 9 -14.19 17.97 9.32
CA ASP A 9 -12.85 17.54 9.66
C ASP A 9 -12.91 16.15 10.31
N ARG A 10 -12.43 15.13 9.59
CA ARG A 10 -12.32 13.78 10.14
C ARG A 10 -11.17 13.82 11.16
N PRO A 11 -11.36 13.32 12.39
CA PRO A 11 -10.27 13.20 13.34
C PRO A 11 -9.12 12.43 12.67
N GLU A 12 -7.91 12.98 12.75
CA GLU A 12 -6.74 12.37 12.14
C GLU A 12 -6.59 10.94 12.64
N ASP A 13 -6.48 10.00 11.69
CA ASP A 13 -6.40 8.57 11.97
C ASP A 13 -5.17 8.31 12.87
N PRO A 14 -5.31 7.78 14.10
CA PRO A 14 -4.19 7.62 15.03
C PRO A 14 -3.06 6.74 14.44
N SER A 15 -3.42 5.85 13.51
CA SER A 15 -2.50 5.07 12.69
C SER A 15 -1.56 5.92 11.83
N LYS A 16 -2.06 7.02 11.23
CA LYS A 16 -1.26 7.95 10.43
C LYS A 16 -0.30 8.77 11.28
N GLN A 17 -0.72 9.15 12.48
CA GLN A 17 0.14 9.85 13.42
C GLN A 17 1.30 8.95 13.89
N ASN A 18 1.03 7.67 14.21
CA ASN A 18 2.06 6.70 14.56
C ASN A 18 3.05 6.49 13.39
N LEU A 19 2.57 6.40 12.15
CA LEU A 19 3.42 6.29 10.96
C LEU A 19 4.35 7.50 10.79
N ALA A 20 3.85 8.70 11.03
CA ALA A 20 4.67 9.91 10.95
C ALA A 20 5.78 9.91 12.01
N GLN A 21 5.47 9.44 13.22
CA GLN A 21 6.45 9.30 14.30
C GLN A 21 7.52 8.25 13.98
N VAL A 22 7.13 7.07 13.48
CA VAL A 22 8.07 6.03 13.02
C VAL A 22 8.95 6.58 11.90
N THR A 23 8.37 7.27 10.92
CA THR A 23 9.11 7.90 9.81
C THR A 23 10.15 8.91 10.33
N GLY A 24 9.77 9.77 11.29
CA GLY A 24 10.69 10.71 11.93
C GLY A 24 11.83 10.01 12.67
N SER A 25 11.54 8.90 13.37
CA SER A 25 12.55 8.10 14.07
C SER A 25 13.53 7.42 13.08
N ILE A 26 13.04 6.91 11.94
CA ILE A 26 13.88 6.38 10.86
C ILE A 26 14.83 7.46 10.32
N GLN A 27 14.32 8.66 10.03
CA GLN A 27 15.14 9.78 9.55
C GLN A 27 16.22 10.18 10.57
N LYS A 28 15.86 10.24 11.86
CA LYS A 28 16.81 10.55 12.94
C LYS A 28 17.90 9.47 13.06
N THR A 29 17.52 8.20 12.92
CA THR A 29 18.45 7.05 12.94
C THR A 29 19.43 7.10 11.78
N LEU A 30 18.95 7.38 10.56
CA LEU A 30 19.80 7.60 9.39
C LEU A 30 20.78 8.76 9.60
N GLY A 31 20.31 9.87 10.20
CA GLY A 31 21.16 11.00 10.55
C GLY A 31 22.26 10.62 11.55
N LEU A 32 21.92 9.87 12.60
CA LEU A 32 22.89 9.37 13.59
C LEU A 32 23.93 8.43 12.95
N LEU A 33 23.51 7.51 12.09
CA LEU A 33 24.39 6.63 11.31
C LEU A 33 25.37 7.41 10.45
N HIS A 34 24.88 8.44 9.74
CA HIS A 34 25.74 9.29 8.92
C HIS A 34 26.76 10.06 9.77
N GLN A 35 26.33 10.66 10.88
CA GLN A 35 27.22 11.37 11.80
C GLN A 35 28.28 10.44 12.43
N LEU A 36 27.88 9.21 12.74
CA LEU A 36 28.78 8.20 13.27
C LEU A 36 29.83 7.81 12.22
N ASN A 37 29.43 7.63 10.95
CA ASN A 37 30.36 7.38 9.85
C ASN A 37 31.38 8.51 9.68
N LEU A 38 30.95 9.77 9.74
CA LEU A 38 31.86 10.93 9.67
C LEU A 38 32.86 10.96 10.84
N ASN A 39 32.39 10.70 12.06
CA ASN A 39 33.24 10.65 13.25
C ASN A 39 34.28 9.53 13.18
N VAL A 40 33.90 8.35 12.67
CA VAL A 40 34.84 7.23 12.48
C VAL A 40 35.82 7.52 11.34
N SER A 41 35.36 8.14 10.26
CA SER A 41 36.20 8.48 9.11
C SER A 41 37.28 9.53 9.43
N SER A 42 37.05 10.38 10.43
CA SER A 42 37.96 11.45 10.86
C SER A 42 38.37 11.32 12.33
N PHE A 43 38.53 10.07 12.78
CA PHE A 43 38.74 9.78 14.19
C PHE A 43 40.00 10.45 14.76
N SER A 44 39.84 11.05 15.94
CA SER A 44 40.92 11.59 16.78
C SER A 44 40.67 11.27 18.25
N SER A 45 41.71 11.34 19.10
CA SER A 45 41.58 11.07 20.54
C SER A 45 40.53 11.96 21.24
N ALA A 46 40.33 13.19 20.76
CA ALA A 46 39.29 14.09 21.26
C ALA A 46 37.86 13.66 20.87
N SER A 47 37.71 12.87 19.81
CA SER A 47 36.41 12.39 19.30
C SER A 47 35.90 11.11 19.96
N GLN A 48 36.69 10.48 20.84
CA GLN A 48 36.33 9.21 21.48
C GLN A 48 35.06 9.30 22.32
N LEU A 49 34.95 10.30 23.20
CA LEU A 49 33.76 10.49 24.03
C LEU A 49 32.51 10.87 23.19
N PRO A 50 32.58 11.82 22.23
CA PRO A 50 31.47 12.12 21.32
C PRO A 50 31.02 10.95 20.44
N LEU A 51 31.92 10.01 20.09
CA LEU A 51 31.59 8.78 19.36
C LEU A 51 30.76 7.84 20.22
N LEU A 52 31.20 7.60 21.47
CA LEU A 52 30.52 6.74 22.43
C LEU A 52 29.12 7.27 22.77
N GLN A 53 28.98 8.58 22.94
CA GLN A 53 27.68 9.23 23.14
C GLN A 53 26.74 9.03 21.94
N ARG A 54 27.24 9.14 20.71
CA ARG A 54 26.44 8.92 19.49
C ARG A 54 26.05 7.47 19.29
N LEU A 55 26.92 6.51 19.64
CA LEU A 55 26.57 5.09 19.64
C LEU A 55 25.43 4.80 20.61
N ASN A 56 25.51 5.31 21.84
CA ASN A 56 24.43 5.15 22.82
C ASN A 56 23.13 5.82 22.36
N ALA A 57 23.23 6.99 21.73
CA ALA A 57 22.07 7.66 21.13
C ALA A 57 21.44 6.82 20.01
N LEU A 58 22.24 6.19 19.15
CA LEU A 58 21.75 5.30 18.10
C LEU A 58 21.00 4.10 18.70
N VAL A 59 21.56 3.45 19.72
CA VAL A 59 20.91 2.33 20.40
C VAL A 59 19.58 2.75 21.04
N ALA A 60 19.55 3.93 21.69
CA ALA A 60 18.32 4.46 22.29
C ALA A 60 17.24 4.80 21.25
N GLU A 61 17.63 5.34 20.09
CA GLU A 61 16.69 5.62 19.00
C GLU A 61 16.16 4.33 18.35
N LEU A 62 16.98 3.29 18.20
CA LEU A 62 16.51 1.99 17.70
C LEU A 62 15.50 1.34 18.64
N ASP A 63 15.72 1.40 19.95
CA ASP A 63 14.74 0.93 20.96
C ASP A 63 13.44 1.74 20.91
N THR A 64 13.54 3.07 20.74
CA THR A 64 12.38 3.95 20.57
C THR A 64 11.61 3.61 19.28
N MET A 65 12.32 3.37 18.18
CA MET A 65 11.73 3.00 16.89
C MET A 65 10.96 1.68 16.99
N GLN A 66 11.53 0.67 17.67
CA GLN A 66 10.86 -0.62 17.88
C GLN A 66 9.55 -0.46 18.65
N LYS A 67 9.54 0.35 19.72
CA LYS A 67 8.32 0.63 20.51
C LYS A 67 7.26 1.39 19.72
N LEU A 68 7.67 2.32 18.85
CA LEU A 68 6.74 3.05 17.98
C LEU A 68 6.17 2.14 16.89
N ALA A 69 6.94 1.17 16.41
CA ALA A 69 6.49 0.22 15.39
C ALA A 69 5.34 -0.67 15.87
N ASP A 70 5.28 -1.01 17.15
CA ASP A 70 4.17 -1.78 17.74
C ASP A 70 2.80 -1.07 17.58
N GLY A 71 2.81 0.27 17.46
CA GLY A 71 1.62 1.09 17.21
C GLY A 71 1.18 1.15 15.73
N CYS A 72 1.94 0.53 14.82
CA CYS A 72 1.68 0.52 13.38
C CYS A 72 1.19 -0.86 12.90
N ASN A 73 -0.11 -1.12 13.02
CA ASN A 73 -0.72 -2.36 12.54
C ASN A 73 -1.03 -2.30 11.03
N ILE A 74 0.00 -2.39 10.19
CA ILE A 74 -0.10 -2.37 8.72
C ILE A 74 0.30 -3.73 8.17
N GLN A 75 -0.54 -4.31 7.33
CA GLN A 75 -0.21 -5.54 6.62
C GLN A 75 0.48 -5.20 5.30
N VAL A 76 1.68 -5.73 5.11
CA VAL A 76 2.48 -5.56 3.89
C VAL A 76 2.52 -6.90 3.15
N PRO A 77 2.09 -6.97 1.89
CA PRO A 77 2.23 -8.18 1.08
C PRO A 77 3.70 -8.57 0.89
N MET A 78 4.00 -9.87 0.90
CA MET A 78 5.38 -10.37 0.75
C MET A 78 6.00 -9.97 -0.58
N GLU A 79 5.21 -9.81 -1.64
CA GLU A 79 5.69 -9.34 -2.94
C GLU A 79 6.30 -7.94 -2.86
N VAL A 80 5.73 -7.07 -2.02
CA VAL A 80 6.28 -5.72 -1.79
C VAL A 80 7.64 -5.80 -1.09
N VAL A 81 7.79 -6.72 -0.13
CA VAL A 81 9.07 -6.95 0.57
C VAL A 81 10.13 -7.46 -0.41
N ASN A 82 9.79 -8.41 -1.27
CA ASN A 82 10.70 -8.92 -2.29
C ASN A 82 11.17 -7.83 -3.28
N LEU A 83 10.27 -6.91 -3.67
CA LEU A 83 10.64 -5.77 -4.51
C LEU A 83 11.66 -4.85 -3.83
N ILE A 84 11.54 -4.64 -2.52
CA ILE A 84 12.49 -3.84 -1.74
C ILE A 84 13.87 -4.53 -1.70
N ASP A 85 13.90 -5.84 -1.45
CA ASP A 85 15.14 -6.62 -1.43
C ASP A 85 15.86 -6.64 -2.80
N ASP A 86 15.09 -6.68 -3.89
CA ASP A 86 15.59 -6.58 -5.26
C ASP A 86 16.01 -5.15 -5.66
N GLY A 87 15.78 -4.14 -4.80
CA GLY A 87 16.07 -2.74 -5.08
C GLY A 87 15.13 -2.10 -6.12
N LYS A 88 13.94 -2.66 -6.33
CA LYS A 88 12.90 -2.14 -7.23
C LYS A 88 11.96 -1.20 -6.48
N ASN A 89 11.17 -0.43 -7.25
CA ASN A 89 10.16 0.44 -6.66
C ASN A 89 8.95 -0.39 -6.18
N PRO A 90 8.57 -0.38 -4.88
CA PRO A 90 7.40 -1.09 -4.38
C PRO A 90 6.07 -0.65 -5.02
N ASP A 91 5.99 0.56 -5.58
CA ASP A 91 4.79 1.05 -6.30
C ASP A 91 4.48 0.23 -7.57
N GLU A 92 5.46 -0.51 -8.10
CA GLU A 92 5.27 -1.46 -9.18
C GLU A 92 4.21 -2.50 -8.83
N PHE A 93 4.25 -3.04 -7.60
CA PHE A 93 3.23 -3.98 -7.13
C PHE A 93 1.84 -3.34 -7.13
N THR A 94 1.72 -2.13 -6.57
CA THR A 94 0.46 -1.39 -6.52
C THR A 94 -0.12 -1.16 -7.92
N ARG A 95 0.74 -0.76 -8.86
CA ARG A 95 0.38 -0.54 -10.26
C ARG A 95 -0.10 -1.83 -10.94
N ASP A 96 0.62 -2.93 -10.74
CA ASP A 96 0.30 -4.21 -11.38
C ASP A 96 -1.00 -4.82 -10.82
N VAL A 97 -1.23 -4.71 -9.52
CA VAL A 97 -2.51 -5.08 -8.88
C VAL A 97 -3.66 -4.25 -9.45
N LEU A 98 -3.49 -2.93 -9.57
CA LEU A 98 -4.52 -2.05 -10.13
C LEU A 98 -4.84 -2.42 -11.60
N ASN A 99 -3.81 -2.61 -12.43
CA ASN A 99 -3.97 -3.01 -13.82
C ASN A 99 -4.65 -4.38 -13.96
N SER A 100 -4.28 -5.33 -13.10
CA SER A 100 -4.91 -6.65 -13.01
C SER A 100 -6.39 -6.55 -12.64
N CYS A 101 -6.75 -5.69 -11.69
CA CYS A 101 -8.14 -5.40 -11.32
C CYS A 101 -8.93 -4.80 -12.49
N ILE A 102 -8.36 -3.83 -13.21
CA ILE A 102 -9.00 -3.21 -14.39
C ILE A 102 -9.26 -4.27 -15.46
N ALA A 103 -8.24 -5.08 -15.80
CA ALA A 103 -8.37 -6.13 -16.80
C ALA A 103 -9.42 -7.18 -16.40
N LYS A 104 -9.41 -7.64 -15.15
CA LYS A 104 -10.40 -8.60 -14.62
C LYS A 104 -11.81 -8.03 -14.63
N ASN A 105 -11.99 -6.75 -14.30
CA ASN A 105 -13.29 -6.08 -14.36
C ASN A 105 -13.81 -6.01 -15.80
N GLN A 106 -12.96 -5.65 -16.76
CA GLN A 106 -13.31 -5.59 -18.17
C GLN A 106 -13.71 -6.97 -18.70
N ILE A 107 -12.96 -8.02 -18.38
CA ILE A 107 -13.27 -9.41 -18.75
C ILE A 107 -14.60 -9.83 -18.14
N THR A 108 -14.83 -9.54 -16.87
CA THR A 108 -16.06 -9.91 -16.15
C THR A 108 -17.28 -9.22 -16.75
N LYS A 109 -17.15 -7.94 -17.10
CA LYS A 109 -18.19 -7.20 -17.83
C LYS A 109 -18.47 -7.83 -19.20
N GLY A 110 -17.42 -8.10 -20.00
CA GLY A 110 -17.57 -8.75 -21.31
C GLY A 110 -18.26 -10.11 -21.24
N LYS A 111 -17.91 -10.94 -20.25
CA LYS A 111 -18.59 -12.23 -19.99
C LYS A 111 -20.07 -12.04 -19.63
N THR A 112 -20.37 -11.03 -18.81
CA THR A 112 -21.75 -10.71 -18.40
C THR A 112 -22.58 -10.24 -19.59
N ASP A 113 -22.02 -9.38 -20.43
CA ASP A 113 -22.71 -8.84 -21.61
C ASP A 113 -22.94 -9.94 -22.66
N ALA A 114 -21.95 -10.81 -22.90
CA ALA A 114 -22.13 -11.97 -23.77
C ALA A 114 -23.22 -12.93 -23.25
N PHE A 115 -23.30 -13.13 -21.94
CA PHE A 115 -24.36 -13.95 -21.34
C PHE A 115 -25.75 -13.32 -21.55
N LYS A 116 -25.90 -12.00 -21.35
CA LYS A 116 -27.16 -11.29 -21.61
C LYS A 116 -27.61 -11.42 -23.07
N VAL A 117 -26.69 -11.23 -24.02
CA VAL A 117 -26.98 -11.37 -25.45
C VAL A 117 -27.43 -12.80 -25.78
N ARG A 118 -26.72 -13.82 -25.27
CA ARG A 118 -27.11 -15.22 -25.47
C ARG A 118 -28.52 -15.50 -24.93
N MET A 119 -28.84 -15.04 -23.73
CA MET A 119 -30.17 -15.21 -23.15
C MET A 119 -31.24 -14.52 -24.00
N ALA A 120 -30.98 -13.31 -24.48
CA ALA A 120 -31.90 -12.60 -25.37
C ALA A 120 -32.14 -13.35 -26.70
N CYS A 121 -31.07 -13.85 -27.35
CA CYS A 121 -31.21 -14.65 -28.57
C CYS A 121 -32.05 -15.90 -28.36
N ILE A 122 -31.79 -16.66 -27.29
CA ILE A 122 -32.57 -17.87 -26.98
C ILE A 122 -34.05 -17.55 -26.78
N VAL A 123 -34.37 -16.44 -26.11
CA VAL A 123 -35.76 -16.01 -25.92
C VAL A 123 -36.41 -15.68 -27.27
N VAL A 124 -35.73 -14.94 -28.13
CA VAL A 124 -36.24 -14.60 -29.48
C VAL A 124 -36.46 -15.87 -30.31
N GLU A 125 -35.48 -16.77 -30.37
CA GLU A 125 -35.59 -18.04 -31.11
C GLU A 125 -36.73 -18.92 -30.59
N SER A 126 -36.96 -18.94 -29.28
CA SER A 126 -38.04 -19.73 -28.67
C SER A 126 -39.41 -19.15 -29.01
N VAL A 127 -39.55 -17.82 -29.02
CA VAL A 127 -40.78 -17.13 -29.41
C VAL A 127 -41.07 -17.35 -30.90
N GLU A 128 -40.04 -17.25 -31.76
CA GLU A 128 -40.19 -17.48 -33.19
C GLU A 128 -40.68 -18.89 -33.49
N LYS A 129 -40.05 -19.92 -32.89
CA LYS A 129 -40.50 -21.32 -33.05
C LYS A 129 -41.93 -21.54 -32.56
N PHE A 130 -42.35 -20.90 -31.48
CA PHE A 130 -43.72 -21.01 -30.96
C PHE A 130 -44.76 -20.36 -31.87
N VAL A 131 -44.41 -19.28 -32.58
CA VAL A 131 -45.33 -18.60 -33.52
C VAL A 131 -45.50 -19.40 -34.83
N TYR A 132 -44.50 -20.18 -35.23
CA TYR A 132 -44.51 -20.98 -36.46
C TYR A 132 -44.88 -22.46 -36.24
N GLU A 133 -45.13 -22.92 -35.00
CA GLU A 133 -45.70 -24.25 -34.79
C GLU A 133 -47.19 -24.24 -35.20
N PRO A 134 -47.61 -25.08 -36.16
CA PRO A 134 -49.01 -25.21 -36.51
C PRO A 134 -49.79 -25.77 -35.33
N ILE A 135 -50.92 -25.13 -35.02
CA ILE A 135 -51.93 -25.66 -34.11
C ILE A 135 -52.50 -26.92 -34.76
N GLU A 136 -52.04 -28.10 -34.35
CA GLU A 136 -52.72 -29.39 -34.62
C GLU A 136 -54.06 -29.47 -33.85
#